data_AF-A0A7C4A6X4-F1
#
_entry.id   AF-A0A7C4A6X4-F1
#
_cell.length_a   1.000
_cell.length_b   1.000
_cell.length_c   1.000
_cell.angle_alpha   90.00
_cell.angle_beta   90.00
_cell.angle_gamma   90.00
#
_symmetry.space_group_name_H-M   'P 1'
#
loop_
_entity.id
_entity.type
_entity.pdbx_description
1 polymer ?
#
loop_
_entity_poly.entity_id
_entity_poly.type
_entity_poly.pdbx_seq_one_letter_code
_entity_poly.pdbx_strand_id
1 'polypeptide(L)'
;MDFIVINLQYRPSGDILARADALLKTYRDRGLAHEILDADASFTFLGQAIYLALQDNPNLFLLLYGHVHAEAWRMDRYEGCVIYTLLADYQDEPNGGNGWLRTLQFSLRDNVIRVTTYSSTLDRYQTDADSQFMLPYNMSQRGTHLPVILHACGTNHLSPGTK
;
A
#
# COMPACT_ATOMS: atom_id res chain seq x y z
N MET A 1 11.21 12.09 -3.13
CA MET A 1 10.56 10.77 -2.97
C MET A 1 9.82 10.57 -4.23
N ASP A 2 10.16 9.50 -4.91
CA ASP A 2 9.71 9.20 -6.24
C ASP A 2 9.02 7.83 -6.15
N PHE A 3 7.94 7.68 -6.89
CA PHE A 3 7.10 6.48 -6.86
C PHE A 3 6.42 6.30 -8.21
N ILE A 4 6.09 5.05 -8.53
CA ILE A 4 5.26 4.66 -9.66
C ILE A 4 3.89 4.21 -9.16
N VAL A 5 2.87 4.38 -10.00
CA VAL A 5 1.51 3.89 -9.76
C VAL A 5 1.19 2.86 -10.83
N ILE A 6 0.91 1.62 -10.41
CA ILE A 6 0.55 0.52 -11.29
C ILE A 6 -0.94 0.24 -11.10
N ASN A 7 -1.78 0.81 -11.95
CA ASN A 7 -3.20 0.49 -11.96
C ASN A 7 -3.42 -0.89 -12.59
N LEU A 8 -3.90 -1.84 -11.79
CA LEU A 8 -4.28 -3.17 -12.25
C LEU A 8 -5.74 -3.15 -12.73
N GLN A 9 -6.03 -3.94 -13.78
CA GLN A 9 -7.41 -4.23 -14.19
C GLN A 9 -8.10 -5.13 -13.17
N TYR A 10 -9.43 -5.09 -13.11
CA TYR A 10 -10.22 -6.10 -12.39
C TYR A 10 -9.85 -7.52 -12.86
N ARG A 11 -9.55 -8.39 -11.89
CA ARG A 11 -9.13 -9.79 -12.04
C ARG A 11 -7.93 -9.92 -13.00
N PRO A 12 -6.74 -9.42 -12.62
CA PRO A 12 -5.55 -9.49 -13.47
C PRO A 12 -5.17 -10.94 -13.71
N SER A 13 -4.81 -11.26 -14.96
CA SER A 13 -4.22 -12.57 -15.28
C SER A 13 -2.79 -12.69 -14.74
N GLY A 14 -2.25 -13.91 -14.70
CA GLY A 14 -0.86 -14.14 -14.33
C GLY A 14 0.14 -13.32 -15.15
N ASP A 15 -0.12 -13.10 -16.45
CA ASP A 15 0.72 -12.27 -17.31
C ASP A 15 0.70 -10.78 -16.93
N ILE A 16 -0.46 -10.27 -16.49
CA ILE A 16 -0.59 -8.89 -15.99
C ILE A 16 0.16 -8.73 -14.67
N LEU A 17 0.07 -9.70 -13.76
CA LEU A 17 0.81 -9.70 -12.50
C LEU A 17 2.33 -9.83 -12.74
N ALA A 18 2.77 -10.72 -13.63
CA ALA A 18 4.17 -10.84 -14.02
C ALA A 18 4.70 -9.55 -14.66
N ARG A 19 3.87 -8.81 -15.40
CA ARG A 19 4.23 -7.49 -15.94
C ARG A 19 4.31 -6.41 -14.85
N ALA A 20 3.43 -6.43 -13.85
CA ALA A 20 3.47 -5.53 -12.71
C ALA A 20 4.72 -5.77 -11.84
N ASP A 21 5.03 -7.04 -11.57
CA ASP A 21 6.27 -7.49 -10.93
C ASP A 21 7.52 -7.02 -11.70
N ALA A 22 7.56 -7.22 -13.01
CA ALA A 22 8.65 -6.74 -13.87
C ALA A 22 8.81 -5.21 -13.83
N LEU A 23 7.72 -4.45 -13.69
CA LEU A 23 7.76 -2.99 -13.49
C LEU A 23 8.37 -2.63 -12.13
N LEU A 24 7.96 -3.29 -11.04
CA LEU A 24 8.53 -3.09 -9.70
C LEU A 24 10.02 -3.45 -9.65
N LYS A 25 10.45 -4.49 -10.38
CA LYS A 25 11.86 -4.90 -10.50
C LYS A 25 12.69 -3.94 -11.37
N THR A 26 12.07 -3.31 -12.36
CA THR A 26 12.70 -2.30 -13.23
C THR A 26 12.85 -0.96 -12.52
N TYR A 27 11.75 -0.43 -12.00
CA TYR A 27 11.69 0.83 -11.27
C TYR A 27 11.84 0.55 -9.78
N ARG A 28 13.07 0.60 -9.28
CA ARG A 28 13.38 0.35 -7.85
C ARG A 28 12.84 1.41 -6.88
N ASP A 29 12.15 2.42 -7.42
CA ASP A 29 11.36 3.39 -6.68
C ASP A 29 9.99 2.84 -6.30
N ARG A 30 9.30 3.54 -5.41
CA ARG A 30 8.22 2.96 -4.59
C ARG A 30 6.95 2.70 -5.40
N GLY A 31 6.21 1.62 -5.13
CA GLY A 31 5.06 1.19 -5.94
C GLY A 31 3.70 1.24 -5.24
N LEU A 32 2.66 1.60 -5.99
CA LEU A 32 1.23 1.46 -5.63
C LEU A 32 0.51 0.49 -6.58
N ALA A 33 -0.40 -0.37 -6.09
CA ALA A 33 -1.29 -1.23 -6.91
C ALA A 33 -2.73 -1.38 -6.33
N HIS A 34 -3.63 -2.12 -6.99
CA HIS A 34 -5.09 -2.15 -6.76
C HIS A 34 -5.73 -3.57 -6.74
N GLU A 35 -6.95 -3.73 -6.16
CA GLU A 35 -7.85 -4.94 -6.10
C GLU A 35 -7.51 -6.11 -5.11
N ILE A 36 -8.40 -6.79 -4.34
CA ILE A 36 -9.65 -6.46 -3.59
C ILE A 36 -9.43 -6.83 -2.09
N LEU A 37 -9.86 -5.99 -1.15
CA LEU A 37 -10.05 -6.33 0.29
C LEU A 37 -11.54 -6.56 0.58
N ASP A 38 -11.84 -7.39 1.57
CA ASP A 38 -13.16 -7.45 2.21
C ASP A 38 -13.31 -6.36 3.29
N ALA A 39 -14.56 -6.10 3.71
CA ALA A 39 -14.92 -5.03 4.64
C ALA A 39 -14.35 -5.21 6.08
N ASP A 40 -13.89 -6.42 6.42
CA ASP A 40 -13.22 -6.73 7.69
C ASP A 40 -11.68 -6.62 7.60
N ALA A 41 -11.17 -5.99 6.54
CA ALA A 41 -9.76 -5.94 6.15
C ALA A 41 -9.13 -7.32 5.85
N SER A 42 -9.89 -8.39 5.68
CA SER A 42 -9.36 -9.65 5.17
C SER A 42 -9.09 -9.59 3.67
N PHE A 43 -8.11 -10.37 3.19
CA PHE A 43 -7.90 -10.51 1.75
C PHE A 43 -8.94 -11.45 1.16
N THR A 44 -9.66 -10.97 0.14
CA THR A 44 -10.34 -11.90 -0.78
C THR A 44 -9.34 -12.83 -1.46
N PHE A 45 -9.82 -13.91 -2.07
CA PHE A 45 -9.00 -14.80 -2.90
C PHE A 45 -8.15 -14.05 -3.95
N LEU A 46 -8.70 -12.98 -4.55
CA LEU A 46 -8.03 -12.17 -5.57
C LEU A 46 -6.99 -11.22 -4.94
N GLY A 47 -7.34 -10.51 -3.86
CA GLY A 47 -6.40 -9.67 -3.12
C GLY A 47 -5.22 -10.47 -2.57
N GLN A 48 -5.46 -11.68 -2.08
CA GLN A 48 -4.42 -12.59 -1.62
C GLN A 48 -3.49 -13.02 -2.76
N ALA A 49 -4.03 -13.30 -3.96
CA ALA A 49 -3.21 -13.65 -5.12
C ALA A 49 -2.33 -12.48 -5.59
N ILE A 50 -2.87 -11.26 -5.62
CA ILE A 50 -2.12 -10.03 -5.95
C ILE A 50 -1.02 -9.77 -4.93
N TYR A 51 -1.34 -9.87 -3.63
CA TYR A 51 -0.35 -9.73 -2.55
C TYR A 51 0.77 -10.78 -2.68
N LEU A 52 0.44 -12.07 -2.83
CA LEU A 52 1.44 -13.14 -2.95
C LEU A 52 2.33 -12.99 -4.19
N ALA A 53 1.81 -12.45 -5.29
CA ALA A 53 2.54 -12.26 -6.55
C ALA A 53 3.50 -11.07 -6.54
N LEU A 54 3.36 -10.12 -5.59
CA LEU A 54 4.11 -8.86 -5.60
C LEU A 54 4.87 -8.58 -4.27
N GLN A 55 4.58 -9.28 -3.17
CA GLN A 55 5.17 -9.02 -1.84
C GLN A 55 6.70 -9.15 -1.76
N ASP A 56 7.35 -9.84 -2.69
CA ASP A 56 8.81 -9.99 -2.76
C ASP A 56 9.52 -8.72 -3.27
N ASN A 57 8.76 -7.75 -3.79
CA ASN A 57 9.28 -6.48 -4.27
C ASN A 57 9.51 -5.49 -3.10
N PRO A 58 10.75 -5.15 -2.73
CA PRO A 58 11.05 -4.35 -1.53
C PRO A 58 10.69 -2.87 -1.65
N ASN A 59 10.27 -2.45 -2.84
CA ASN A 59 9.73 -1.13 -3.16
C ASN A 59 8.19 -1.10 -3.17
N LEU A 60 7.52 -2.26 -3.09
CA LEU A 60 6.10 -2.30 -2.77
C LEU A 60 5.90 -1.98 -1.28
N PHE A 61 5.02 -1.01 -1.00
CA PHE A 61 4.80 -0.53 0.37
C PHE A 61 3.35 -0.15 0.65
N LEU A 62 2.54 0.06 -0.40
CA LEU A 62 1.16 0.50 -0.29
C LEU A 62 0.34 -0.04 -1.46
N LEU A 63 -0.83 -0.58 -1.15
CA LEU A 63 -1.83 -1.12 -2.06
C LEU A 63 -3.17 -0.44 -1.74
N LEU A 64 -3.91 -0.02 -2.77
CA LEU A 64 -5.10 0.86 -2.68
C LEU A 64 -6.32 0.22 -3.34
N TYR A 65 -7.40 0.03 -2.58
CA TYR A 65 -8.51 -0.84 -2.91
C TYR A 65 -9.84 -0.09 -2.92
N GLY A 66 -10.77 -0.59 -3.73
CA GLY A 66 -12.19 -0.25 -3.71
C GLY A 66 -13.03 -1.51 -3.98
N HIS A 67 -14.15 -1.37 -4.69
CA HIS A 67 -15.10 -2.42 -5.10
C HIS A 67 -15.94 -3.02 -3.96
N VAL A 68 -15.38 -3.24 -2.77
CA VAL A 68 -16.15 -3.58 -1.58
C VAL A 68 -16.48 -2.28 -0.85
N HIS A 69 -17.77 -2.00 -0.67
CA HIS A 69 -18.30 -0.72 -0.18
C HIS A 69 -18.05 -0.58 1.33
N ALA A 70 -16.83 -0.20 1.70
CA ALA A 70 -16.38 -0.02 3.07
C ALA A 70 -15.13 0.87 3.13
N GLU A 71 -14.77 1.24 4.34
CA GLU A 71 -13.43 1.67 4.70
C GLU A 71 -12.79 0.59 5.58
N ALA A 72 -11.56 0.19 5.24
CA ALA A 72 -10.79 -0.76 6.04
C ALA A 72 -9.30 -0.58 5.73
N TRP A 73 -8.41 -1.03 6.61
CA TRP A 73 -6.99 -1.14 6.28
C TRP A 73 -6.28 -2.25 7.06
N ARG A 74 -5.17 -2.74 6.51
CA ARG A 74 -4.29 -3.72 7.13
C ARG A 74 -2.81 -3.40 6.91
N MET A 75 -1.98 -4.08 7.69
CA MET A 75 -0.52 -4.10 7.56
C MET A 75 -0.05 -5.55 7.45
N ASP A 76 0.69 -5.86 6.40
CA ASP A 76 1.33 -7.15 6.20
C ASP A 76 2.86 -7.00 6.25
N ARG A 77 3.53 -8.09 6.63
CA ARG A 77 5.00 -8.15 6.72
C ARG A 77 5.54 -9.37 6.00
N TYR A 78 6.50 -9.13 5.10
CA TYR A 78 7.18 -10.17 4.32
C TYR A 78 8.67 -9.82 4.23
N GLU A 79 9.57 -10.75 4.61
CA GLU A 79 11.03 -10.55 4.56
C GLU A 79 11.44 -9.14 5.08
N GLY A 80 10.96 -8.81 6.29
CA GLY A 80 11.17 -7.52 6.96
C GLY A 80 10.45 -6.31 6.34
N CYS A 81 9.99 -6.38 5.09
CA CYS A 81 9.23 -5.34 4.40
C CYS A 81 7.84 -5.16 5.04
N VAL A 82 7.30 -3.95 4.96
CA VAL A 82 5.94 -3.61 5.40
C VAL A 82 5.14 -3.17 4.19
N ILE A 83 4.00 -3.82 3.97
CA ILE A 83 3.04 -3.45 2.93
C ILE A 83 1.75 -3.04 3.63
N TYR A 84 1.31 -1.81 3.35
CA TYR A 84 0.02 -1.30 3.79
C TYR A 84 -1.02 -1.52 2.70
N THR A 85 -2.24 -1.83 3.10
CA THR A 85 -3.31 -2.23 2.19
C THR A 85 -4.59 -1.55 2.66
N LEU A 86 -5.13 -0.63 1.86
CA LEU A 86 -6.19 0.31 2.27
C LEU A 86 -7.40 0.18 1.34
N LEU A 87 -8.57 -0.13 1.90
CA LEU A 87 -9.88 -0.08 1.24
C LEU A 87 -10.55 1.26 1.50
N ALA A 88 -11.05 1.89 0.43
CA ALA A 88 -11.86 3.09 0.48
C ALA A 88 -12.86 3.09 -0.69
N ASP A 89 -14.07 2.62 -0.45
CA ASP A 89 -15.17 2.71 -1.41
C ASP A 89 -16.46 3.14 -0.70
N TYR A 90 -16.94 4.32 -1.06
CA TYR A 90 -18.05 4.99 -0.41
C TYR A 90 -19.37 4.82 -1.17
N GLN A 91 -19.42 4.11 -2.30
CA GLN A 91 -20.51 4.30 -3.26
C GLN A 91 -21.95 4.00 -2.74
N ASP A 92 -22.08 3.19 -1.68
CA ASP A 92 -23.35 2.89 -0.99
C ASP A 92 -23.71 3.87 0.15
N GLU A 93 -22.82 4.80 0.51
CA GLU A 93 -23.14 5.87 1.46
C GLU A 93 -24.29 6.75 0.91
N PRO A 94 -25.11 7.37 1.80
CA PRO A 94 -26.22 8.23 1.38
C PRO A 94 -25.87 9.26 0.31
N ASN A 95 -26.87 9.65 -0.49
CA ASN A 95 -26.71 10.62 -1.59
C ASN A 95 -25.69 10.20 -2.68
N GLY A 96 -25.45 8.89 -2.85
CA GLY A 96 -24.50 8.36 -3.85
C GLY A 96 -23.04 8.57 -3.44
N GLY A 97 -22.73 8.28 -2.18
CA GLY A 97 -21.37 8.36 -1.65
C GLY A 97 -21.06 9.57 -0.77
N ASN A 98 -22.06 10.41 -0.46
CA ASN A 98 -21.92 11.64 0.36
C ASN A 98 -20.75 12.58 -0.06
N GLY A 99 -20.17 12.44 -1.25
CA GLY A 99 -18.98 13.17 -1.67
C GLY A 99 -17.72 12.91 -0.82
N TRP A 100 -17.62 11.74 -0.18
CA TRP A 100 -16.44 11.32 0.58
C TRP A 100 -15.20 11.14 -0.34
N LEU A 101 -14.06 11.62 0.13
CA LEU A 101 -12.76 11.53 -0.52
C LEU A 101 -11.68 11.20 0.51
N ARG A 102 -10.93 10.12 0.26
CA ARG A 102 -9.73 9.78 1.03
C ARG A 102 -8.50 10.49 0.46
N THR A 103 -7.71 11.11 1.33
CA THR A 103 -6.44 11.73 0.97
C THR A 103 -5.27 11.09 1.72
N LEU A 104 -4.13 10.96 1.03
CA LEU A 104 -2.88 10.40 1.57
C LEU A 104 -1.78 11.45 1.53
N GLN A 105 -1.40 11.98 2.69
CA GLN A 105 -0.34 12.97 2.82
C GLN A 105 0.99 12.31 3.23
N PHE A 106 1.99 12.38 2.36
CA PHE A 106 3.31 11.82 2.59
C PHE A 106 4.20 12.83 3.34
N SER A 107 4.39 12.64 4.66
CA SER A 107 5.26 13.51 5.46
C SER A 107 6.70 12.98 5.47
N LEU A 108 7.52 13.52 4.57
CA LEU A 108 8.98 13.27 4.50
C LEU A 108 9.71 13.55 5.82
N ARG A 109 9.28 14.58 6.55
CA ARG A 109 9.89 14.98 7.83
C ARG A 109 9.57 14.00 8.95
N ASP A 110 8.32 13.56 9.03
CA ASP A 110 7.82 12.75 10.14
C ASP A 110 7.93 11.24 9.87
N ASN A 111 8.26 10.82 8.64
CA ASN A 111 8.29 9.43 8.18
C ASN A 111 6.94 8.70 8.39
N VAL A 112 5.86 9.34 7.93
CA VAL A 112 4.48 8.82 8.03
C VAL A 112 3.66 9.20 6.81
N ILE A 113 2.76 8.31 6.40
CA ILE A 113 1.64 8.62 5.51
C ILE A 113 0.44 8.93 6.40
N ARG A 114 -0.11 10.14 6.31
CA ARG A 114 -1.34 10.52 7.03
C ARG A 114 -2.52 10.24 6.12
N VAL A 115 -3.50 9.48 6.60
CA VAL A 115 -4.73 9.16 5.88
C VAL A 115 -5.87 9.93 6.52
N THR A 116 -6.67 10.61 5.70
CA THR A 116 -7.89 11.30 6.17
C THR A 116 -9.00 11.14 5.15
N THR A 117 -10.23 10.95 5.63
CA THR A 117 -11.45 10.93 4.82
C THR A 117 -12.24 12.22 5.05
N TYR A 118 -12.58 12.91 3.96
CA TYR A 118 -13.27 14.21 3.97
C TYR A 118 -14.43 14.22 2.99
N SER A 119 -15.60 14.71 3.39
CA SER A 119 -16.73 14.93 2.50
C SER A 119 -16.80 16.38 2.05
N SER A 120 -16.76 16.60 0.74
CA SER A 120 -17.00 17.92 0.13
C SER A 120 -18.47 18.34 0.15
N THR A 121 -19.41 17.39 0.19
CA THR A 121 -20.85 17.65 0.23
C THR A 121 -21.34 17.96 1.65
N LEU A 122 -20.73 17.35 2.67
CA LEU A 122 -21.10 17.49 4.08
C LEU A 122 -20.16 18.44 4.86
N ASP A 123 -19.14 19.00 4.20
CA ASP A 123 -18.15 19.94 4.76
C ASP A 123 -17.50 19.44 6.06
N ARG A 124 -17.13 18.16 6.12
CA ARG A 124 -16.64 17.50 7.34
C ARG A 124 -15.69 16.35 7.09
N TYR A 125 -14.84 16.09 8.07
CA TYR A 125 -14.04 14.87 8.15
C TYR A 125 -14.82 13.72 8.79
N GLN A 126 -14.49 12.50 8.37
CA GLN A 126 -14.79 11.27 9.11
C GLN A 126 -13.53 10.90 9.91
N THR A 127 -13.70 10.57 11.19
CA THR A 127 -12.58 10.57 12.16
C THR A 127 -12.51 9.29 13.00
N ASP A 128 -13.14 8.21 12.54
CA ASP A 128 -12.98 6.87 13.11
C ASP A 128 -11.63 6.24 12.73
N ALA A 129 -11.36 5.04 13.26
CA ALA A 129 -10.09 4.35 13.11
C ALA A 129 -9.76 3.91 11.66
N ASP A 130 -10.78 3.79 10.81
CA ASP A 130 -10.65 3.40 9.41
C ASP A 130 -10.70 4.60 8.46
N SER A 131 -11.06 5.79 8.95
CA SER A 131 -11.14 7.07 8.22
C SER A 131 -9.95 8.00 8.46
N GLN A 132 -9.40 8.02 9.68
CA GLN A 132 -8.34 8.95 10.07
C GLN A 132 -7.24 8.25 10.88
N PHE A 133 -6.12 7.96 10.21
CA PHE A 133 -5.00 7.22 10.80
C PHE A 133 -3.65 7.63 10.21
N MET A 134 -2.58 7.06 10.75
CA MET A 134 -1.20 7.33 10.34
C MET A 134 -0.45 6.02 10.14
N LEU A 135 0.21 5.88 9.00
CA LEU A 135 1.01 4.71 8.63
C LEU A 135 2.51 5.07 8.76
N PRO A 136 3.25 4.47 9.71
CA PRO A 136 4.70 4.66 9.81
C PRO A 136 5.41 4.17 8.55
N TYR A 137 6.08 5.06 7.83
CA TYR A 137 6.79 4.71 6.61
C TYR A 137 8.08 5.51 6.47
N ASN A 138 9.22 4.82 6.49
CA ASN A 138 10.53 5.47 6.37
C ASN A 138 10.73 5.97 4.93
N MET A 139 10.60 7.29 4.75
CA MET A 139 10.69 7.93 3.45
C MET A 139 12.10 8.35 3.06
N SER A 140 13.08 8.30 3.97
CA SER A 140 14.47 8.70 3.71
C SER A 140 15.38 7.57 3.21
N GLN A 141 14.91 6.32 3.23
CA GLN A 141 15.68 5.18 2.70
C GLN A 141 15.90 5.29 1.17
N ARG A 142 17.19 5.22 0.79
CA ARG A 142 17.80 5.16 -0.58
C ARG A 142 17.95 6.48 -1.34
N GLY A 143 18.75 7.38 -0.78
CA GLY A 143 19.42 8.47 -1.50
C GLY A 143 20.94 8.27 -1.65
N THR A 144 21.42 7.14 -2.16
CA THR A 144 22.84 6.96 -2.57
C THR A 144 22.99 6.00 -3.76
N HIS A 145 23.63 6.49 -4.82
CA HIS A 145 23.94 5.74 -6.04
C HIS A 145 25.27 4.99 -5.87
N LEU A 146 25.21 3.74 -5.40
CA LEU A 146 26.33 2.78 -5.42
C LEU A 146 25.82 1.37 -5.78
N PRO A 147 26.61 0.54 -6.48
CA PRO A 147 26.22 -0.82 -6.85
C PRO A 147 26.38 -1.77 -5.65
N VAL A 148 25.55 -1.57 -4.63
CA VAL A 148 25.47 -2.45 -3.46
C VAL A 148 24.37 -3.48 -3.70
N ILE A 149 24.68 -4.76 -3.46
CA ILE A 149 23.69 -5.84 -3.40
C ILE A 149 22.76 -5.53 -2.22
N LEU A 150 21.65 -4.88 -2.53
CA LEU A 150 20.71 -4.38 -1.54
C LEU A 150 19.79 -5.51 -1.11
N HIS A 151 20.15 -6.13 0.03
CA HIS A 151 19.16 -6.83 0.82
C HIS A 151 17.97 -5.89 1.07
N ALA A 152 16.79 -6.46 0.84
CA ALA A 152 15.49 -5.88 1.13
C ALA A 152 15.36 -5.52 2.63
N CYS A 153 14.22 -4.93 2.98
CA CYS A 153 13.98 -4.36 4.30
C CYS A 153 14.34 -5.33 5.45
N GLY A 154 15.06 -4.85 6.47
CA GLY A 154 15.31 -5.63 7.69
C GLY A 154 16.54 -6.55 7.67
N THR A 155 17.74 -5.98 7.57
CA THR A 155 19.00 -6.73 7.80
C THR A 155 19.22 -7.03 9.29
N ASN A 156 18.54 -8.05 9.82
CA ASN A 156 18.89 -8.70 11.08
C ASN A 156 19.51 -10.08 10.81
N HIS A 157 20.67 -10.09 10.15
CA HIS A 157 21.50 -11.29 10.10
C HIS A 157 22.42 -11.31 11.33
N LEU A 158 22.00 -12.04 12.36
CA LEU A 158 22.89 -12.40 13.47
C LEU A 158 23.99 -13.31 12.92
N SER A 159 25.19 -12.76 12.76
CA SER A 159 26.38 -13.56 12.41
C SER A 159 26.60 -14.64 13.46
N PRO A 160 26.76 -15.93 13.08
CA PRO A 160 27.25 -16.95 13.99
C PRO A 160 28.68 -16.58 14.40
N GLY A 161 28.86 -16.15 15.65
CA GLY A 161 30.17 -15.81 16.17
C GLY A 161 31.07 -17.04 16.20
N THR A 162 32.22 -16.96 15.52
CA THR A 162 33.20 -18.05 15.49
C THR A 162 33.86 -18.22 16.85
N LYS A 163 33.76 -19.41 17.44
CA LYS A 163 34.68 -19.97 18.42
C LYS A 163 34.81 -21.47 18.18
#